data_AF-A0A3M1BA40-F1
#
_entry.id   AF-A0A3M1BA40-F1
#
_cell.length_a   1.000
_cell.length_b   1.000
_cell.length_c   1.000
_cell.angle_alpha   90.00
_cell.angle_beta   90.00
_cell.angle_gamma   90.00
#
_symmetry.space_group_name_H-M   'P 1'
#
loop_
_entity.id
_entity.type
_entity.pdbx_description
1 polymer ?
#
loop_
_entity_poly.entity_id
_entity_poly.type
_entity_poly.pdbx_seq_one_letter_code
_entity_poly.pdbx_strand_id
1 'polypeptide(L)'
;MACLARYMKESMLDTIQLKLRLNSVYRTGTKKPLFITGHSKGGPMASYAAYELTKAGFPVQTVDTFASPHPGDKEFANGYHHVVKKQFRYENDLDIVPFLPPTPLEADPILAIIDVALYFTNNRACSEIHEKLKELKSGVEEAKQWDYSPVGILKFITAHDQIVPDSPDLWLHRLDDFSKDFWDNGIEKGFEKIAHAHSCGCDGGYQKGVAPGVCSC
;
A
#
# COMPACT_ATOMS: atom_id res chain seq x y z
N MET A 1 -6.37 -7.18 16.22
CA MET A 1 -7.63 -7.48 15.48
C MET A 1 -8.79 -6.46 15.63
N ALA A 2 -8.98 -5.75 16.75
CA ALA A 2 -10.16 -4.86 16.93
C ALA A 2 -10.17 -3.59 16.05
N CYS A 3 -9.00 -3.07 15.65
CA CYS A 3 -8.89 -1.85 14.81
C CYS A 3 -9.30 -2.12 13.35
N LEU A 4 -8.80 -3.20 12.74
CA LEU A 4 -9.12 -3.61 11.37
C LEU A 4 -10.61 -3.94 11.19
N ALA A 5 -11.23 -4.66 12.14
CA ALA A 5 -12.66 -4.95 12.10
C ALA A 5 -13.54 -3.70 12.22
N ARG A 6 -13.13 -2.70 13.01
CA ARG A 6 -13.79 -1.40 13.11
C ARG A 6 -13.65 -0.60 11.81
N TYR A 7 -12.48 -0.64 11.18
CA TYR A 7 -12.22 -0.01 9.89
C TYR A 7 -13.07 -0.58 8.76
N MET A 8 -13.20 -1.91 8.67
CA MET A 8 -14.08 -2.55 7.68
C MET A 8 -15.54 -2.14 7.90
N LYS A 9 -15.98 -2.04 9.16
CA LYS A 9 -17.35 -1.63 9.52
C LYS A 9 -17.66 -0.17 9.15
N GLU A 10 -16.72 0.75 9.36
CA GLU A 10 -16.83 2.15 8.92
C GLU A 10 -16.83 2.23 7.37
N SER A 11 -15.98 1.47 6.68
CA SER A 11 -15.97 1.40 5.21
C SER A 11 -17.28 0.87 4.61
N MET A 12 -17.98 -0.02 5.33
CA MET A 12 -19.24 -0.59 4.88
C MET A 12 -20.39 0.44 4.93
N LEU A 13 -20.42 1.29 5.97
CA LEU A 13 -21.37 2.41 6.06
C LEU A 13 -21.11 3.46 4.98
N ASP A 14 -19.84 3.77 4.71
CA ASP A 14 -19.42 4.65 3.62
C ASP A 14 -19.84 4.09 2.26
N THR A 15 -19.77 2.77 2.09
CA THR A 15 -20.17 2.11 0.84
C THR A 15 -21.68 2.20 0.59
N ILE A 16 -22.52 2.13 1.64
CA ILE A 16 -23.98 2.33 1.50
C ILE A 16 -24.27 3.76 1.04
N GLN A 17 -23.65 4.76 1.68
CA GLN A 17 -23.80 6.16 1.29
C GLN A 17 -23.30 6.42 -0.14
N LEU A 18 -22.17 5.79 -0.51
CA LEU A 18 -21.62 5.88 -1.86
C LEU A 18 -22.59 5.31 -2.91
N LYS A 19 -23.17 4.13 -2.66
CA LYS A 19 -24.19 3.53 -3.54
C LYS A 19 -25.42 4.42 -3.68
N LEU A 20 -25.89 5.03 -2.60
CA LEU A 20 -27.04 5.95 -2.65
C LEU A 20 -26.74 7.21 -3.48
N ARG A 21 -25.56 7.81 -3.31
CA ARG A 21 -25.12 8.97 -4.09
C ARG A 21 -24.93 8.62 -5.57
N LEU A 22 -24.35 7.46 -5.88
CA LEU A 22 -24.21 7.04 -7.26
C LEU A 22 -25.57 6.73 -7.89
N ASN A 23 -26.48 6.08 -7.16
CA ASN A 23 -27.85 5.85 -7.65
C ASN A 23 -28.57 7.16 -8.01
N SER A 24 -28.38 8.25 -7.25
CA SER A 24 -28.98 9.55 -7.63
C SER A 24 -28.38 10.12 -8.91
N VAL A 25 -27.07 9.95 -9.12
CA VAL A 25 -26.39 10.34 -10.36
C VAL A 25 -26.87 9.48 -11.54
N TYR A 26 -26.82 8.15 -11.43
CA TYR A 26 -27.20 7.21 -12.50
C TYR A 26 -28.70 7.17 -12.81
N ARG A 27 -29.57 7.55 -11.87
CA ARG A 27 -31.02 7.71 -12.10
C ARG A 27 -31.36 8.75 -13.17
N THR A 28 -30.46 9.70 -13.43
CA THR A 28 -30.64 10.71 -14.50
C THR A 28 -30.38 10.17 -15.91
N GLY A 29 -30.07 8.87 -16.07
CA GLY A 29 -29.85 8.21 -17.37
C GLY A 29 -28.41 8.26 -17.88
N THR A 30 -27.47 8.78 -17.09
CA THR A 30 -26.03 8.76 -17.40
C THR A 30 -25.48 7.33 -17.40
N LYS A 31 -24.66 7.00 -18.40
CA LYS A 31 -23.88 5.74 -18.47
C LYS A 31 -22.38 6.00 -18.37
N LYS A 32 -21.99 7.13 -17.74
CA LYS A 32 -20.58 7.51 -17.64
C LYS A 32 -19.77 6.40 -16.94
N PRO A 33 -18.55 6.10 -17.42
CA PRO A 33 -17.66 5.19 -16.72
C PRO A 33 -17.28 5.73 -15.34
N LEU A 34 -17.11 4.82 -14.36
CA LEU A 34 -16.56 5.14 -13.05
C LEU A 34 -15.06 4.86 -13.01
N PHE A 35 -14.28 5.87 -12.62
CA PHE A 35 -12.88 5.73 -12.27
C PHE A 35 -12.75 5.88 -10.77
N ILE A 36 -12.10 4.92 -10.12
CA ILE A 36 -11.98 4.87 -8.66
C ILE A 36 -10.51 4.95 -8.31
N THR A 37 -10.14 5.80 -7.37
CA THR A 37 -8.76 5.96 -6.94
C THR A 37 -8.66 6.14 -5.45
N GLY A 38 -7.46 5.93 -4.91
CA GLY A 38 -7.15 6.13 -3.51
C GLY A 38 -5.66 6.07 -3.27
N HIS A 39 -5.17 6.94 -2.39
CA HIS A 39 -3.79 6.98 -1.92
C HIS A 39 -3.69 6.47 -0.48
N SER A 40 -2.61 5.77 -0.14
CA SER A 40 -2.36 5.28 1.22
C SER A 40 -3.54 4.43 1.73
N LYS A 41 -4.05 4.71 2.93
CA LYS A 41 -5.29 4.15 3.48
C LYS A 41 -6.49 4.21 2.51
N GLY A 42 -6.54 5.20 1.62
CA GLY A 42 -7.57 5.32 0.59
C GLY A 42 -7.47 4.23 -0.49
N GLY A 43 -6.31 3.61 -0.71
CA GLY A 43 -6.09 2.54 -1.69
C GLY A 43 -6.93 1.28 -1.42
N PRO A 44 -6.88 0.70 -0.22
CA PRO A 44 -7.79 -0.39 0.16
C PRO A 44 -9.26 0.01 0.08
N MET A 45 -9.60 1.23 0.52
CA MET A 45 -10.97 1.74 0.46
C MET A 45 -11.48 1.83 -0.99
N ALA A 46 -10.64 2.27 -1.92
CA ALA A 46 -10.92 2.27 -3.35
C ALA A 46 -11.16 0.85 -3.89
N SER A 47 -10.38 -0.13 -3.41
CA SER A 47 -10.56 -1.54 -3.77
C SER A 47 -11.91 -2.06 -3.25
N TYR A 48 -12.25 -1.83 -1.97
CA TYR A 48 -13.56 -2.22 -1.43
C TYR A 48 -14.72 -1.57 -2.16
N ALA A 49 -14.64 -0.27 -2.43
CA ALA A 49 -15.65 0.46 -3.17
C ALA A 49 -15.82 -0.11 -4.59
N ALA A 50 -14.72 -0.39 -5.29
CA ALA A 50 -14.78 -0.98 -6.63
C ALA A 50 -15.44 -2.36 -6.65
N TYR A 51 -15.13 -3.20 -5.66
CA TYR A 51 -15.74 -4.53 -5.52
C TYR A 51 -17.26 -4.42 -5.34
N GLU A 52 -17.69 -3.60 -4.39
CA GLU A 52 -19.10 -3.42 -4.04
C GLU A 52 -19.91 -2.72 -5.14
N LEU A 53 -19.31 -1.76 -5.85
CA LEU A 53 -19.96 -1.07 -6.96
C LEU A 53 -20.06 -1.94 -8.21
N THR A 54 -19.02 -2.72 -8.51
CA THR A 54 -19.05 -3.66 -9.64
C THR A 54 -20.12 -4.73 -9.42
N LYS A 55 -20.22 -5.28 -8.20
CA LYS A 55 -21.30 -6.23 -7.84
C LYS A 55 -22.70 -5.61 -7.92
N ALA A 56 -22.82 -4.32 -7.66
CA ALA A 56 -24.07 -3.58 -7.79
C ALA A 56 -24.40 -3.16 -9.24
N GLY A 57 -23.58 -3.54 -10.22
CA GLY A 57 -23.83 -3.29 -11.64
C GLY A 57 -23.41 -1.90 -12.13
N PHE A 58 -22.65 -1.14 -11.34
CA PHE A 58 -22.10 0.14 -11.80
C PHE A 58 -20.97 -0.07 -12.82
N PRO A 59 -20.81 0.82 -13.81
CA PRO A 59 -19.81 0.68 -14.88
C PRO A 59 -18.42 1.11 -14.40
N VAL A 60 -17.82 0.35 -13.48
CA VAL A 60 -16.44 0.56 -13.02
C VAL A 60 -15.47 0.27 -14.17
N GLN A 61 -14.82 1.33 -14.65
CA GLN A 61 -13.96 1.29 -15.82
C GLN A 61 -12.52 0.97 -15.47
N THR A 62 -11.96 1.59 -14.43
CA THR A 62 -10.58 1.35 -13.94
C THR A 62 -10.49 1.76 -12.47
N VAL A 63 -9.66 1.04 -11.73
CA VAL A 63 -9.24 1.39 -10.37
C VAL A 63 -7.74 1.70 -10.40
N ASP A 64 -7.34 2.85 -9.90
CA ASP A 64 -5.93 3.26 -9.83
C ASP A 64 -5.59 3.59 -8.37
N THR A 65 -4.81 2.74 -7.70
CA THR A 65 -4.43 2.96 -6.30
C THR A 65 -2.96 3.35 -6.20
N PHE A 66 -2.62 4.20 -5.24
CA PHE A 66 -1.27 4.72 -5.02
C PHE A 66 -0.88 4.45 -3.58
N ALA A 67 0.34 3.96 -3.34
CA ALA A 67 0.82 3.70 -1.98
C ALA A 67 -0.13 2.82 -1.15
N SER A 68 -0.86 1.90 -1.80
CA SER A 68 -1.92 1.14 -1.15
C SER A 68 -1.31 0.03 -0.29
N PRO A 69 -1.59 -0.04 1.02
CA PRO A 69 -1.33 -1.28 1.76
C PRO A 69 -2.20 -2.42 1.21
N HIS A 70 -1.89 -3.64 1.61
CA HIS A 70 -2.64 -4.83 1.23
C HIS A 70 -4.08 -4.73 1.76
N PRO A 71 -5.10 -4.83 0.88
CA PRO A 71 -6.50 -4.59 1.26
C PRO A 71 -7.15 -5.75 2.01
N GLY A 72 -6.61 -6.96 2.00
CA GLY A 72 -7.25 -8.08 2.66
C GLY A 72 -6.50 -9.37 2.45
N ASP A 73 -7.02 -10.45 3.03
CA ASP A 73 -6.47 -11.79 2.90
C ASP A 73 -6.51 -12.33 1.46
N LYS A 74 -5.95 -13.52 1.27
CA LYS A 74 -5.94 -14.21 -0.04
C LYS A 74 -7.34 -14.51 -0.55
N GLU A 75 -8.29 -14.80 0.34
CA GLU A 75 -9.68 -15.07 -0.04
C GLU A 75 -10.32 -13.83 -0.64
N PHE A 76 -10.17 -12.67 0.03
CA PHE A 76 -10.58 -11.38 -0.48
C PHE A 76 -9.91 -11.06 -1.82
N ALA A 77 -8.59 -11.19 -1.93
CA ALA A 77 -7.86 -10.89 -3.16
C ALA A 77 -8.35 -11.74 -4.34
N ASN A 78 -8.54 -13.04 -4.11
CA ASN A 78 -9.11 -13.94 -5.11
C ASN A 78 -10.53 -13.51 -5.51
N GLY A 79 -11.43 -13.31 -4.55
CA GLY A 79 -12.80 -12.85 -4.81
C GLY A 79 -12.83 -11.50 -5.55
N TYR A 80 -11.91 -10.61 -5.19
CA TYR A 80 -11.74 -9.31 -5.84
C TYR A 80 -11.41 -9.45 -7.32
N HIS A 81 -10.40 -10.26 -7.71
CA HIS A 81 -10.02 -10.44 -9.12
C HIS A 81 -11.10 -11.16 -9.96
N HIS A 82 -11.98 -11.92 -9.32
CA HIS A 82 -13.16 -12.48 -10.00
C HIS A 82 -14.18 -11.41 -10.38
N VAL A 83 -14.30 -10.33 -9.59
CA VAL A 83 -15.27 -9.25 -9.79
C VAL A 83 -14.67 -8.08 -10.57
N VAL A 84 -13.59 -7.49 -10.08
CA VAL A 84 -12.97 -6.31 -10.67
C VAL A 84 -11.85 -6.73 -11.62
N LYS A 85 -12.02 -6.38 -12.89
CA LYS A 85 -11.14 -6.85 -13.98
C LYS A 85 -9.96 -5.93 -14.27
N LYS A 86 -10.00 -4.68 -13.81
CA LYS A 86 -8.98 -3.68 -14.14
C LYS A 86 -8.67 -2.78 -12.95
N GLN A 87 -7.63 -3.16 -12.22
CA GLN A 87 -6.97 -2.31 -11.24
C GLN A 87 -5.47 -2.23 -11.54
N PHE A 88 -4.91 -1.02 -11.49
CA PHE A 88 -3.48 -0.78 -11.40
C PHE A 88 -3.15 -0.31 -9.99
N ARG A 89 -2.13 -0.92 -9.36
CA ARG A 89 -1.54 -0.42 -8.12
C ARG A 89 -0.19 0.20 -8.43
N TYR A 90 -0.04 1.47 -8.10
CA TYR A 90 1.20 2.20 -8.21
C TYR A 90 1.91 2.17 -6.87
N GLU A 91 3.18 1.80 -6.91
CA GLU A 91 4.06 1.74 -5.76
C GLU A 91 5.34 2.48 -6.10
N ASN A 92 5.85 3.25 -5.16
CA ASN A 92 7.02 4.08 -5.37
C ASN A 92 8.24 3.49 -4.68
N ASP A 93 9.41 3.78 -5.25
CA ASP A 93 10.68 3.50 -4.62
C ASP A 93 10.74 4.08 -3.21
N LEU A 94 11.34 3.34 -2.27
CA LEU A 94 11.43 3.63 -0.84
C LEU A 94 10.10 3.76 -0.06
N ASP A 95 8.93 3.65 -0.72
CA ASP A 95 7.64 3.62 -0.01
C ASP A 95 7.40 2.23 0.59
N ILE A 96 7.34 2.18 1.93
CA ILE A 96 7.13 0.93 2.66
C ILE A 96 5.65 0.54 2.78
N VAL A 97 4.71 1.49 2.63
CA VAL A 97 3.29 1.25 2.92
C VAL A 97 2.69 0.13 2.08
N PRO A 98 3.07 -0.06 0.80
CA PRO A 98 2.59 -1.19 0.02
C PRO A 98 3.01 -2.58 0.55
N PHE A 99 4.00 -2.65 1.43
CA PHE A 99 4.41 -3.90 2.09
C PHE A 99 3.65 -4.17 3.40
N LEU A 100 2.58 -3.42 3.70
CA LEU A 100 1.85 -3.54 4.95
C LEU A 100 0.41 -4.06 4.74
N PRO A 101 -0.06 -5.02 5.54
CA PRO A 101 0.73 -5.92 6.38
C PRO A 101 1.70 -6.78 5.52
N PRO A 102 2.88 -7.14 6.03
CA PRO A 102 3.86 -7.90 5.25
C PRO A 102 3.35 -9.29 4.92
N THR A 103 3.59 -9.73 3.68
CA THR A 103 3.39 -11.14 3.31
C THR A 103 4.43 -12.02 4.01
N PRO A 104 4.21 -13.35 4.10
CA PRO A 104 5.23 -14.26 4.62
C PRO A 104 6.59 -14.14 3.93
N LEU A 105 6.61 -13.82 2.63
CA LEU A 105 7.85 -13.64 1.85
C LEU A 105 8.61 -12.37 2.26
N GLU A 106 7.90 -11.30 2.60
CA GLU A 106 8.47 -10.01 2.98
C GLU A 106 8.83 -9.95 4.47
N ALA A 107 8.06 -10.64 5.32
CA ALA A 107 8.25 -10.62 6.77
C ALA A 107 9.59 -11.23 7.20
N ASP A 108 10.01 -12.34 6.60
CA ASP A 108 11.25 -13.03 6.99
C ASP A 108 12.53 -12.16 6.82
N PRO A 109 12.75 -11.51 5.66
CA PRO A 109 13.83 -10.56 5.51
C PRO A 109 13.77 -9.37 6.47
N ILE A 110 12.57 -8.83 6.74
CA ILE A 110 12.39 -7.72 7.69
C ILE A 110 12.78 -8.16 9.10
N LEU A 111 12.34 -9.36 9.53
CA LEU A 111 12.67 -9.92 10.83
C LEU A 111 14.19 -10.14 10.97
N ALA A 112 14.87 -10.60 9.91
CA ALA A 112 16.32 -10.76 9.92
C ALA A 112 17.07 -9.43 10.12
N ILE A 113 16.62 -8.35 9.47
CA ILE A 113 17.18 -7.00 9.67
C ILE A 113 16.96 -6.53 11.11
N ILE A 114 15.77 -6.74 11.67
CA ILE A 114 15.45 -6.38 13.05
C ILE A 114 16.33 -7.18 14.04
N ASP A 115 16.56 -8.47 13.79
CA ASP A 115 17.42 -9.31 14.63
C ASP A 115 18.87 -8.82 14.68
N VAL A 116 19.42 -8.40 13.53
CA VAL A 116 20.74 -7.79 13.47
C VAL A 116 20.76 -6.46 14.24
N ALA A 117 19.73 -5.61 14.09
CA ALA A 117 19.64 -4.35 14.82
C ALA A 117 19.51 -4.58 16.35
N LEU A 118 18.76 -5.59 16.78
CA LEU A 118 18.61 -5.98 18.19
C LEU A 118 19.95 -6.42 18.79
N TYR A 119 20.77 -7.15 18.03
CA TYR A 119 22.10 -7.55 18.45
C TYR A 119 23.00 -6.34 18.77
N PHE A 120 23.04 -5.33 17.89
CA PHE A 120 23.86 -4.13 18.08
C PHE A 120 23.34 -3.18 19.17
N THR A 121 22.02 -3.15 19.38
CA THR A 121 21.37 -2.27 20.36
C THR A 121 21.26 -2.86 21.75
N ASN A 122 21.73 -4.10 21.97
CA ASN A 122 21.71 -4.78 23.27
C ASN A 122 22.76 -4.22 24.25
N ASN A 123 22.66 -2.92 24.56
CA ASN A 123 23.51 -2.21 25.51
C ASN A 123 22.73 -1.05 26.17
N ARG A 124 23.20 -0.56 27.33
CA ARG A 124 22.49 0.47 28.10
C ARG A 124 22.35 1.82 27.39
N ALA A 125 23.24 2.14 26.44
CA ALA A 125 23.19 3.42 25.73
C ALA A 125 22.04 3.47 24.70
N CYS A 126 21.53 2.31 24.28
CA CYS A 126 20.50 2.19 23.23
C CYS A 126 19.18 1.57 23.72
N SER A 127 18.91 1.55 25.04
CA SER A 127 17.79 0.79 25.60
C SER A 127 16.41 1.20 25.06
N GLU A 128 16.19 2.49 24.78
CA GLU A 128 14.92 2.95 24.20
C GLU A 128 14.70 2.43 22.78
N ILE A 129 15.73 2.51 21.94
CA ILE A 129 15.68 2.00 20.56
C ILE A 129 15.50 0.48 20.59
N HIS A 130 16.19 -0.21 21.50
CA HIS A 130 16.10 -1.66 21.66
C HIS A 130 14.67 -2.13 22.00
N GLU A 131 13.96 -1.45 22.91
CA GLU A 131 12.57 -1.81 23.24
C GLU A 131 11.62 -1.52 22.07
N LYS A 132 11.78 -0.40 21.35
CA LYS A 132 11.00 -0.14 20.12
C LYS A 132 11.22 -1.19 19.04
N LEU A 133 12.46 -1.68 18.89
CA LEU A 133 12.78 -2.77 17.95
C LEU A 133 12.10 -4.09 18.37
N LYS A 134 11.97 -4.39 19.66
CA LYS A 134 11.21 -5.57 20.14
C LYS A 134 9.72 -5.44 19.85
N GLU A 135 9.13 -4.28 20.09
CA GLU A 135 7.72 -4.02 19.77
C GLU A 135 7.48 -4.18 18.27
N LEU A 136 8.35 -3.61 17.44
CA LEU A 136 8.30 -3.76 15.98
C LEU A 136 8.43 -5.24 15.57
N LYS A 137 9.40 -5.98 16.13
CA LYS A 137 9.58 -7.42 15.85
C LYS A 137 8.30 -8.20 16.16
N SER A 138 7.74 -8.01 17.35
CA SER A 138 6.49 -8.66 17.77
C SER A 138 5.33 -8.33 16.82
N GLY A 139 5.22 -7.07 16.38
CA GLY A 139 4.21 -6.65 15.41
C GLY A 139 4.39 -7.32 14.04
N VAL A 140 5.63 -7.45 13.55
CA VAL A 140 5.93 -8.13 12.29
C VAL A 140 5.69 -9.64 12.40
N GLU A 141 6.04 -10.27 13.51
CA GLU A 141 5.76 -11.71 13.76
C GLU A 141 4.26 -12.01 13.80
N GLU A 142 3.46 -11.14 14.43
CA GLU A 142 2.00 -11.25 14.42
C GLU A 142 1.47 -11.08 12.99
N ALA A 143 1.92 -10.03 12.29
CA ALA A 143 1.47 -9.71 10.94
C ALA A 143 1.90 -10.75 9.89
N LYS A 144 3.01 -11.46 10.09
CA LYS A 144 3.48 -12.56 9.23
C LYS A 144 2.43 -13.67 9.09
N GLN A 145 1.60 -13.86 10.12
CA GLN A 145 0.51 -14.84 10.10
C GLN A 145 -0.72 -14.34 9.35
N TRP A 146 -0.80 -13.04 9.06
CA TRP A 146 -1.90 -12.46 8.31
C TRP A 146 -1.63 -12.70 6.84
N ASP A 147 -2.48 -13.47 6.18
CA ASP A 147 -2.34 -13.84 4.78
C ASP A 147 -2.79 -12.73 3.82
N TYR A 148 -2.51 -11.47 4.20
CA TYR A 148 -2.85 -10.31 3.41
C TYR A 148 -2.13 -10.33 2.07
N SER A 149 -2.83 -9.88 1.03
CA SER A 149 -2.36 -9.95 -0.34
C SER A 149 -2.71 -8.66 -1.09
N PRO A 150 -1.83 -8.20 -1.99
CA PRO A 150 -2.14 -7.07 -2.86
C PRO A 150 -3.22 -7.46 -3.87
N VAL A 151 -3.89 -6.44 -4.43
CA VAL A 151 -4.80 -6.60 -5.56
C VAL A 151 -4.41 -5.67 -6.70
N GLY A 152 -4.80 -6.03 -7.93
CA GLY A 152 -4.43 -5.27 -9.13
C GLY A 152 -3.04 -5.60 -9.65
N ILE A 153 -2.75 -5.04 -10.83
CA ILE A 153 -1.48 -5.21 -11.54
C ILE A 153 -0.49 -4.16 -11.04
N LEU A 154 0.71 -4.58 -10.63
CA LEU A 154 1.76 -3.66 -10.19
C LEU A 154 2.24 -2.76 -11.31
N LYS A 155 2.42 -1.49 -10.96
CA LYS A 155 3.11 -0.44 -11.72
C LYS A 155 4.12 0.21 -10.78
N PHE A 156 5.34 -0.34 -10.73
CA PHE A 156 6.37 0.16 -9.83
C PHE A 156 7.06 1.39 -10.43
N ILE A 157 7.14 2.47 -9.65
CA ILE A 157 7.81 3.71 -10.00
C ILE A 157 9.21 3.65 -9.39
N THR A 158 10.21 3.57 -10.26
CA THR A 158 11.63 3.53 -9.86
C THR A 158 12.10 4.88 -9.33
N ALA A 159 13.28 4.92 -8.71
CA ALA A 159 13.97 6.15 -8.30
C ALA A 159 14.16 7.19 -9.42
N HIS A 160 14.06 6.78 -10.68
CA HIS A 160 14.18 7.62 -11.88
C HIS A 160 12.82 7.96 -12.50
N ASP A 161 11.74 7.86 -11.73
CA ASP A 161 10.37 8.14 -12.13
C ASP A 161 9.86 7.29 -13.31
N GLN A 162 10.50 6.13 -13.58
CA GLN A 162 10.07 5.21 -14.62
C GLN A 162 9.12 4.15 -14.07
N ILE A 163 8.03 3.87 -14.80
CA ILE A 163 7.11 2.79 -14.48
C ILE A 163 7.58 1.48 -15.09
N VAL A 164 7.84 0.49 -14.24
CA VAL A 164 8.19 -0.89 -14.63
C VAL A 164 7.12 -1.89 -14.15
N PRO A 165 6.90 -3.00 -14.87
CA PRO A 165 5.99 -4.05 -14.42
C PRO A 165 6.59 -4.84 -13.24
N ASP A 166 5.76 -5.69 -12.64
CA ASP A 166 6.23 -6.66 -11.65
C ASP A 166 7.27 -7.63 -12.25
N SER A 167 8.19 -8.11 -11.43
CA SER A 167 9.13 -9.19 -11.76
C SER A 167 9.50 -9.98 -10.51
N PRO A 168 9.90 -11.27 -10.64
CA PRO A 168 10.17 -12.13 -9.48
C PRO A 168 11.22 -11.59 -8.52
N ASP A 169 12.16 -10.79 -9.01
CA ASP A 169 13.26 -10.19 -8.26
C ASP A 169 13.04 -8.74 -7.83
N LEU A 170 11.96 -8.07 -8.31
CA LEU A 170 11.71 -6.66 -8.02
C LEU A 170 11.68 -6.35 -6.52
N TRP A 171 11.03 -7.21 -5.74
CA TRP A 171 10.92 -7.01 -4.29
C TRP A 171 12.29 -7.07 -3.58
N LEU A 172 13.22 -7.90 -4.08
CA LEU A 172 14.58 -8.01 -3.55
C LEU A 172 15.36 -6.72 -3.79
N HIS A 173 15.26 -6.16 -5.01
CA HIS A 173 15.88 -4.88 -5.33
C HIS A 173 15.34 -3.76 -4.44
N ARG A 174 14.01 -3.71 -4.23
CA ARG A 174 13.37 -2.73 -3.35
C ARG A 174 13.83 -2.85 -1.89
N LEU A 175 13.99 -4.08 -1.39
CA LEU A 175 14.50 -4.30 -0.04
C LEU A 175 15.96 -3.89 0.09
N ASP A 176 16.78 -4.15 -0.93
CA ASP A 176 18.18 -3.77 -0.97
C ASP A 176 18.33 -2.24 -1.02
N ASP A 177 17.56 -1.56 -1.86
CA ASP A 177 17.54 -0.09 -1.94
C ASP A 177 17.10 0.55 -0.61
N PHE A 178 16.06 -0.01 0.02
CA PHE A 178 15.64 0.39 1.36
C PHE A 178 16.75 0.21 2.40
N SER A 179 17.42 -0.94 2.38
CA SER A 179 18.47 -1.29 3.34
C SER A 179 19.70 -0.40 3.18
N LYS A 180 20.13 -0.13 1.94
CA LYS A 180 21.22 0.80 1.62
C LYS A 180 20.88 2.21 2.08
N ASP A 181 19.68 2.68 1.81
CA ASP A 181 19.27 4.03 2.18
C ASP A 181 19.33 4.26 3.69
N PHE A 182 18.83 3.29 4.47
CA PHE A 182 18.92 3.31 5.93
C PHE A 182 20.36 3.26 6.45
N TRP A 183 21.21 2.46 5.82
CA TRP A 183 22.62 2.34 6.19
C TRP A 183 23.41 3.63 5.92
N ASP A 184 23.23 4.22 4.73
CA ASP A 184 23.99 5.37 4.29
C ASP A 184 23.55 6.68 4.96
N ASN A 185 22.26 6.82 5.27
CA ASN A 185 21.70 8.07 5.80
C ASN A 185 21.42 8.02 7.31
N GLY A 186 21.45 6.84 7.91
CA GLY A 186 21.05 6.60 9.28
C GLY A 186 19.53 6.55 9.45
N ILE A 187 19.10 6.02 10.61
CA ILE A 187 17.71 5.67 10.89
C ILE A 187 16.74 6.85 10.75
N GLU A 188 17.08 8.02 11.30
CA GLU A 188 16.20 9.20 11.30
C GLU A 188 15.92 9.71 9.89
N LYS A 189 16.96 9.90 9.09
CA LYS A 189 16.82 10.33 7.68
C LYS A 189 16.17 9.26 6.81
N GLY A 190 16.39 7.97 7.10
CA GLY A 190 15.68 6.88 6.45
C GLY A 190 14.17 7.00 6.64
N PHE A 191 13.70 7.27 7.87
CA PHE A 191 12.27 7.49 8.13
C PHE A 191 11.71 8.74 7.43
N GLU A 192 12.45 9.83 7.37
CA GLU A 192 12.04 11.02 6.60
C GLU A 192 11.87 10.70 5.11
N LYS A 193 12.79 9.93 4.53
CA LYS A 193 12.72 9.51 3.14
C LYS A 193 11.54 8.59 2.86
N ILE A 194 11.20 7.68 3.76
CA ILE A 194 9.96 6.88 3.66
C ILE A 194 8.74 7.80 3.62
N ALA A 195 8.64 8.75 4.56
CA ALA A 195 7.50 9.66 4.63
C ALA A 195 7.37 10.50 3.35
N HIS A 196 8.50 10.94 2.82
CA HIS A 196 8.57 11.66 1.55
C HIS A 196 8.19 10.78 0.36
N ALA A 197 8.73 9.56 0.26
CA ALA A 197 8.40 8.60 -0.80
C ALA A 197 6.94 8.14 -0.78
N HIS A 198 6.30 8.19 0.40
CA HIS A 198 4.89 7.92 0.58
C HIS A 198 3.99 9.11 0.20
N SER A 199 4.55 10.31 0.07
CA SER A 199 3.79 11.53 -0.22
C SER A 199 3.13 11.48 -1.59
N CYS A 200 1.88 11.92 -1.65
CA CYS A 200 1.21 12.25 -2.91
C CYS A 200 1.55 13.69 -3.35
N GLY A 201 2.72 14.20 -2.99
CA GLY A 201 3.24 15.49 -3.42
C GLY A 201 4.12 15.32 -4.65
N CYS A 202 4.34 16.41 -5.39
CA CYS A 202 5.22 16.41 -6.56
C CYS A 202 6.65 15.96 -6.27
N ASP A 203 7.06 15.96 -5.01
CA ASP A 203 8.33 15.52 -4.50
C ASP A 203 8.36 14.00 -4.21
N GLY A 204 7.22 13.38 -3.89
CA GLY A 204 7.10 11.97 -3.48
C GLY A 204 7.07 10.90 -4.58
N GLY A 205 7.51 11.21 -5.80
CA GLY A 205 7.69 10.24 -6.90
C GLY A 205 6.42 9.80 -7.63
N TYR A 206 5.29 9.64 -6.93
CA TYR A 206 4.03 9.17 -7.52
C TYR A 206 3.54 10.05 -8.68
N GLN A 207 3.47 11.38 -8.51
CA GLN A 207 3.08 12.27 -9.61
C GLN A 207 4.10 12.28 -10.75
N LYS A 208 5.40 12.27 -10.43
CA LYS A 208 6.44 12.31 -11.47
C LYS A 208 6.39 11.07 -12.35
N GLY A 209 6.18 9.90 -11.75
CA GLY A 209 6.09 8.65 -12.49
C GLY A 209 4.83 8.53 -13.34
N VAL A 210 3.66 8.91 -12.80
CA VAL A 210 2.37 8.70 -13.48
C VAL A 210 1.98 9.87 -14.39
N ALA A 211 2.37 11.11 -14.03
CA ALA A 211 2.01 12.32 -14.75
C ALA A 211 3.16 13.36 -14.72
N PRO A 212 4.27 13.13 -15.43
CA PRO A 212 5.49 13.96 -15.37
C PRO A 212 5.25 15.47 -15.59
N GLY A 213 4.27 15.84 -16.41
CA GLY A 213 3.95 17.23 -16.71
C GLY A 213 3.20 17.99 -15.61
N VAL A 214 2.64 17.30 -14.60
CA VAL A 214 1.83 17.95 -13.54
C VAL A 214 2.69 18.74 -12.56
N CYS A 215 3.94 18.33 -12.36
CA CYS A 215 4.86 18.92 -11.39
C CYS A 215 5.85 19.92 -11.99
N SER A 216 5.68 20.24 -13.27
CA SER A 216 6.50 21.21 -13.99
C SER A 216 5.81 22.58 -13.94
N CYS A 217 5.96 23.29 -12.82
CA CYS A 217 5.49 24.67 -12.64
C CYS A 217 6.66 25.65 -12.71
#